data_AF-A0A7C0U372-F1
#
_entry.id   AF-A0A7C0U372-F1
#
_cell.length_a   1.000
_cell.length_b   1.000
_cell.length_c   1.000
_cell.angle_alpha   90.00
_cell.angle_beta   90.00
_cell.angle_gamma   90.00
#
_symmetry.space_group_name_H-M   'P 1'
#
loop_
_entity.id
_entity.type
_entity.pdbx_description
1 polymer ?
#
loop_
_entity_poly.entity_id
_entity_poly.type
_entity_poly.pdbx_seq_one_letter_code
_entity_poly.pdbx_strand_id
1 'polypeptide(L)' 'TARSAFMRNFEVFFVVDGTATYNRNFHLATLLNLSHGFAIPVLTQEIINFLKNEN' A
#
# COMPACT_ATOMS: atom_id res chain seq x y z
N THR A 1 -2.47 7.50 7.81
CA THR A 1 -3.49 7.52 6.74
C THR A 1 -3.98 6.13 6.42
N ALA A 2 -3.15 5.20 5.93
CA ALA A 2 -3.55 3.82 5.57
C ALA A 2 -4.33 3.10 6.68
N ARG A 3 -3.80 3.04 7.92
CA ARG A 3 -4.51 2.46 9.08
C ARG A 3 -5.87 3.11 9.33
N SER A 4 -5.96 4.43 9.25
CA SER A 4 -7.22 5.16 9.48
C SER A 4 -8.24 4.91 8.38
N ALA A 5 -7.81 4.68 7.14
CA ALA A 5 -8.68 4.29 6.02
C ALA A 5 -9.25 2.89 6.25
N PHE A 6 -8.40 1.93 6.65
CA PHE A 6 -8.85 0.59 7.05
C PHE A 6 -9.90 0.65 8.18
N MET A 7 -9.66 1.44 9.23
CA MET A 7 -10.62 1.61 10.33
C MET A 7 -11.95 2.26 9.91
N ARG A 8 -12.00 2.88 8.73
CA ARG A 8 -13.20 3.49 8.13
C ARG A 8 -13.83 2.60 7.06
N ASN A 9 -13.52 1.29 7.06
CA ASN A 9 -14.05 0.30 6.12
C ASN A 9 -13.66 0.52 4.65
N PHE A 10 -12.57 1.24 4.38
CA PHE A 10 -12.00 1.28 3.02
C PHE A 10 -11.10 0.06 2.79
N GLU A 11 -11.16 -0.50 1.58
CA GLU A 11 -10.13 -1.41 1.10
C GLU A 11 -8.87 -0.61 0.76
N VAL A 12 -7.74 -0.97 1.35
CA VAL A 12 -6.52 -0.18 1.28
C VAL A 12 -5.48 -0.91 0.44
N PHE A 13 -5.19 -0.38 -0.74
CA PHE A 13 -4.05 -0.78 -1.56
C PHE A 13 -2.88 0.15 -1.26
N PHE A 14 -1.73 -0.39 -0.87
CA PHE A 14 -0.56 0.39 -0.47
C PHE A 14 0.60 0.18 -1.43
N VAL A 15 1.01 1.27 -2.09
CA VAL A 15 1.99 1.23 -3.17
C VAL A 15 3.42 1.21 -2.60
N VAL A 16 4.09 0.06 -2.66
CA VAL A 16 5.35 -0.16 -1.94
C VAL A 16 6.57 0.47 -2.59
N ASP A 17 6.53 0.67 -3.91
CA ASP A 17 7.55 1.31 -4.75
C ASP A 17 7.26 2.80 -5.00
N GLY A 18 6.05 3.26 -4.63
CA GLY A 18 5.62 4.66 -4.71
C GLY A 18 5.73 5.41 -3.37
N THR A 19 6.20 4.76 -2.31
CA THR A 19 6.33 5.34 -0.96
C THR A 19 7.77 5.23 -0.46
N ALA A 20 8.18 6.17 0.38
CA ALA A 20 9.51 6.20 0.97
C ALA A 20 9.44 6.61 2.45
N THR A 21 10.44 6.15 3.20
CA THR A 21 10.69 6.59 4.58
C THR A 21 12.18 6.73 4.80
N TYR A 22 12.56 7.19 6.00
CA TYR A 22 13.89 7.68 6.34
C TYR A 22 15.03 6.68 6.06
N ASN A 23 14.75 5.38 6.18
CA ASN A 23 15.69 4.33 5.84
C ASN A 23 14.96 3.02 5.46
N ARG A 24 15.71 2.09 4.87
CA ARG A 24 15.18 0.80 4.41
C ARG A 24 14.58 -0.05 5.54
N ASN A 25 15.16 -0.03 6.73
CA ASN A 25 14.68 -0.83 7.85
C ASN A 25 13.30 -0.35 8.32
N PHE A 26 13.10 0.96 8.42
CA PHE A 26 11.79 1.55 8.72
C PHE A 26 10.78 1.30 7.61
N HIS A 27 11.22 1.29 6.34
CA HIS A 27 10.34 0.98 5.21
C HIS A 27 9.78 -0.44 5.34
N LEU A 28 10.67 -1.41 5.49
CA LEU A 28 10.31 -2.82 5.59
C LEU A 28 9.47 -3.11 6.83
N ALA A 29 9.82 -2.54 7.99
CA ALA A 29 9.03 -2.70 9.21
C ALA A 29 7.60 -2.15 9.03
N THR A 30 7.44 -1.03 8.32
CA THR A 30 6.12 -0.46 8.01
C THR A 30 5.32 -1.38 7.08
N LEU A 31 5.95 -1.86 6.00
CA LEU A 31 5.31 -2.76 5.04
C LEU A 31 4.87 -4.08 5.69
N LEU A 32 5.70 -4.65 6.57
CA LEU A 32 5.38 -5.88 7.31
C LEU A 32 4.13 -5.68 8.16
N ASN A 33 4.08 -4.58 8.93
CA ASN A 33 2.93 -4.29 9.79
C ASN A 33 1.65 -4.02 8.98
N LEU A 34 1.75 -3.30 7.85
CA LEU A 34 0.59 -3.01 7.00
C LEU A 34 0.04 -4.28 6.33
N SER A 35 0.93 -5.11 5.80
CA SER A 35 0.56 -6.34 5.07
C SER A 35 -0.09 -7.41 5.95
N HIS A 36 0.11 -7.35 7.27
CA HIS A 36 -0.46 -8.31 8.21
C HIS A 36 -1.99 -8.18 8.39
N GLY A 37 -2.64 -7.17 7.80
CA GLY A 37 -4.10 -7.08 7.80
C GLY A 37 -4.69 -5.68 7.70
N PHE A 38 -3.86 -4.65 7.47
CA PHE A 38 -4.34 -3.28 7.32
C PHE A 38 -4.35 -2.78 5.87
N ALA A 39 -3.52 -3.37 5.01
CA ALA A 39 -3.45 -3.00 3.60
C ALA A 39 -2.90 -4.14 2.74
N ILE A 40 -3.24 -4.08 1.44
CA ILE A 40 -2.74 -4.96 0.40
C ILE A 40 -1.53 -4.27 -0.26
N PRO A 41 -0.30 -4.79 -0.10
CA PRO A 41 0.86 -4.22 -0.76
C PRO A 41 0.76 -4.46 -2.28
N VAL A 42 0.98 -3.41 -3.07
CA VAL A 42 0.96 -3.44 -4.54
C VAL A 42 2.11 -2.62 -5.11
N LEU A 43 2.46 -2.88 -6.36
CA LEU A 43 3.35 -2.05 -7.15
C LEU A 43 2.56 -0.98 -7.89
N THR A 44 3.21 0.14 -8.15
CA THR A 44 2.62 1.26 -8.89
C THR A 44 2.12 0.79 -10.26
N GLN A 45 2.88 -0.11 -10.91
CA GLN A 45 2.53 -0.64 -12.23
C GLN A 45 1.26 -1.51 -12.21
N GLU A 46 1.00 -2.24 -11.13
CA GLU A 46 -0.21 -3.07 -11.00
C GLU A 46 -1.46 -2.19 -10.99
N ILE A 47 -1.43 -1.09 -10.24
CA ILE A 47 -2.52 -0.12 -10.19
C ILE A 47 -2.70 0.60 -11.53
N ILE A 48 -1.60 1.00 -12.19
CA ILE A 48 -1.67 1.64 -13.50
C ILE A 48 -2.29 0.69 -14.53
N ASN A 49 -1.90 -0.59 -14.53
CA ASN A 49 -2.45 -1.58 -15.45
C ASN A 49 -3.94 -1.85 -15.16
N PHE A 50 -4.32 -1.95 -13.88
CA PHE A 50 -5.71 -2.10 -13.47
C PHE A 50 -6.58 -0.95 -14.03
N LEU A 51 -6.18 0.31 -13.79
CA LEU A 51 -6.94 1.48 -14.24
C LEU A 51 -7.03 1.61 -15.77
N LYS A 52 -6.02 1.13 -16.51
CA LYS A 52 -6.04 1.14 -17.97
C LYS A 52 -6.99 0.08 -18.56
N ASN A 53 -7.14 -1.05 -17.88
CA ASN A 53 -7.98 -2.17 -18.31
C ASN A 53 -9.46 -2.01 -17.94
N GLU A 54 -9.83 -1.00 -17.13
CA GLU A 54 -11.21 -0.67 -16.80
C GLU A 54 -11.90 0.27 -17.80
N ASN A 55 -11.29 0.51 -18.98
CA ASN A 55 -11.93 1.18 -20.14
C ASN A 55 -12.23 0.19 -21.26
#